data_AF-A0A533UNU5-F1
#
_entry.id   AF-A0A533UNU5-F1
#
_cell.length_a   1.000
_cell.length_b   1.000
_cell.length_c   1.000
_cell.angle_alpha   90.00
_cell.angle_beta   90.00
_cell.angle_gamma   90.00
#
_symmetry.space_group_name_H-M   'P 1'
#
loop_
_entity.id
_entity.type
_entity.pdbx_description
1 polymer ?
#
loop_
_entity_poly.entity_id
_entity_poly.type
_entity_poly.pdbx_seq_one_letter_code
_entity_poly.pdbx_strand_id
1 'polypeptide(L)'
;MSSISDATKTIATEVKSMSKIFAENQKILISLKNMIDVVGTSLEQIQRYSRQVNILEEDTQKLFTGLSQVKAHSNLIAKVNEQTSKLQDQVNKVHEKQESMPDTNKLMQSVADSLDSIRNNTKMIMNVAEKTEKIREEIKQVATKTENVSHLEENIANLKVNIDSVASKTEPLLNLSSDIRDVGIELGSLVRKTDSLAALGGDIKNVGIEFVNFRENILGKTKQIDQKMADLAEMLNRNVESTSEFHKKSNEIYQELQEIRHITHKTSQNTSREVIGLLRLSEFQSNVRMHSESKYGTLDDLEKMITQTADMVNLFDRLSIEAEKKMPLPQEVKQWAVAKILDCADRWEVRFTDVFRLLITQLGSDLVKEFLRIEQVRDLFGIRAVDEVRNELNIQ
;
A
#
# COMPACT_ATOMS: atom_id res chain seq x y z
N MET A 1 -43.25 93.69 81.17
CA MET A 1 -44.30 93.01 80.37
C MET A 1 -44.14 93.22 78.86
N SER A 2 -43.78 94.41 78.35
CA SER A 2 -43.58 94.64 76.90
C SER A 2 -42.37 93.92 76.30
N SER A 3 -41.18 93.98 76.92
CA SER A 3 -39.96 93.34 76.37
C SER A 3 -40.03 91.82 76.24
N ILE A 4 -40.80 91.14 77.10
CA ILE A 4 -41.01 89.67 77.02
C ILE A 4 -41.90 89.32 75.82
N SER A 5 -42.90 90.18 75.52
CA SER A 5 -43.77 90.03 74.35
C SER A 5 -42.99 90.21 73.04
N ASP A 6 -42.10 91.20 72.99
CA ASP A 6 -41.27 91.44 71.81
C ASP A 6 -40.23 90.32 71.59
N ALA A 7 -39.57 89.85 72.65
CA ALA A 7 -38.68 88.68 72.57
C ALA A 7 -39.41 87.41 72.11
N THR A 8 -40.64 87.18 72.57
CA THR A 8 -41.46 86.03 72.16
C THR A 8 -41.86 86.13 70.69
N LYS A 9 -42.18 87.34 70.19
CA LYS A 9 -42.44 87.57 68.76
C LYS A 9 -41.19 87.33 67.92
N THR A 10 -40.03 87.82 68.35
CA THR A 10 -38.77 87.59 67.64
C THR A 10 -38.43 86.10 67.56
N ILE A 11 -38.55 85.36 68.67
CA ILE A 11 -38.36 83.90 68.69
C ILE A 11 -39.38 83.21 67.77
N ALA A 12 -40.65 83.60 67.78
CA ALA A 12 -41.65 83.03 66.88
C ALA A 12 -41.33 83.28 65.40
N THR A 13 -40.79 84.46 65.06
CA THR A 13 -40.33 84.76 63.69
C THR A 13 -39.08 83.97 63.30
N GLU A 14 -38.14 83.78 64.22
CA GLU A 14 -36.95 82.95 64.01
C GLU A 14 -37.31 81.47 63.86
N VAL A 15 -38.20 80.94 64.71
CA VAL A 15 -38.72 79.56 64.61
C VAL A 15 -39.44 79.34 63.28
N LYS A 16 -40.20 80.34 62.81
CA LYS A 16 -40.85 80.28 61.48
C LYS A 16 -39.81 80.30 60.35
N SER A 17 -38.76 81.10 60.47
CA SER A 17 -37.63 81.14 59.53
C SER A 17 -36.89 79.80 59.51
N MET A 18 -36.59 79.24 60.69
CA MET A 18 -35.96 77.92 60.84
C MET A 18 -36.82 76.82 60.23
N SER A 19 -38.13 76.79 60.48
CA SER A 19 -39.04 75.83 59.84
C SER A 19 -39.05 75.95 58.32
N LYS A 20 -38.94 77.17 57.77
CA LYS A 20 -38.82 77.38 56.33
C LYS A 20 -37.49 76.81 55.79
N ILE A 21 -36.39 77.08 56.49
CA ILE A 21 -35.06 76.53 56.15
C ILE A 21 -35.06 74.99 56.22
N PHE A 22 -35.69 74.39 57.23
CA PHE A 22 -35.84 72.93 57.32
C PHE A 22 -36.63 72.35 56.15
N ALA A 23 -37.73 72.99 55.75
CA ALA A 23 -38.51 72.56 54.60
C ALA A 23 -37.73 72.69 53.27
N GLU A 24 -36.94 73.74 53.10
CA GLU A 24 -36.05 73.91 51.94
C GLU A 24 -34.92 72.87 51.94
N ASN A 25 -34.28 72.62 53.08
CA ASN A 25 -33.27 71.58 53.23
C ASN A 25 -33.81 70.18 52.92
N GLN A 26 -35.05 69.87 53.32
CA GLN A 26 -35.71 68.62 52.95
C GLN A 26 -35.90 68.50 51.43
N LYS A 27 -36.30 69.58 50.74
CA LYS A 27 -36.40 69.58 49.27
C LYS A 27 -35.04 69.35 48.61
N ILE A 28 -33.98 69.97 49.12
CA ILE A 28 -32.61 69.77 48.63
C ILE A 28 -32.19 68.31 48.82
N LEU A 29 -32.44 67.71 49.99
CA LEU A 29 -32.11 66.31 50.27
C LEU A 29 -32.87 65.34 49.34
N ILE A 30 -34.15 65.60 49.08
CA ILE A 30 -34.94 64.80 48.12
C ILE A 30 -34.36 64.95 46.71
N SER A 31 -33.97 66.16 46.30
CA SER A 31 -33.34 66.36 44.99
C SER A 31 -31.98 65.66 44.88
N LEU A 32 -31.16 65.67 45.93
CA LEU A 32 -29.89 64.96 45.97
C LEU A 32 -30.10 63.45 45.89
N LYS A 33 -31.11 62.93 46.60
CA LYS A 33 -31.48 61.51 46.51
C LYS A 33 -31.87 61.14 45.08
N ASN A 34 -32.73 61.94 44.44
CA ASN A 34 -33.12 61.69 43.04
C ASN A 34 -31.91 61.76 42.08
N MET A 35 -30.96 62.67 42.32
CA MET A 35 -29.72 62.71 41.54
C MET A 35 -28.86 61.46 41.76
N ILE A 36 -28.73 60.98 43.00
CA ILE A 36 -28.00 59.73 43.31
C ILE A 36 -28.67 58.54 42.62
N ASP A 37 -30.00 58.47 42.63
CA ASP A 37 -30.75 57.40 41.95
C ASP A 37 -30.52 57.45 40.42
N VAL A 38 -30.51 58.64 39.81
CA VAL A 38 -30.18 58.83 38.38
C VAL A 38 -28.72 58.48 38.07
N VAL A 39 -27.78 58.84 38.95
CA VAL A 39 -26.36 58.49 38.80
C VAL A 39 -26.16 56.98 38.94
N GLY A 40 -26.86 56.34 39.88
CA GLY A 40 -26.84 54.90 40.07
C GLY A 40 -27.32 54.14 38.83
N THR A 41 -28.48 54.52 38.28
CA THR A 41 -28.99 53.92 37.03
C THR A 41 -28.06 54.18 35.83
N SER A 42 -27.46 55.36 35.73
CA SER A 42 -26.49 55.67 34.68
C SER A 42 -25.22 54.83 34.81
N LEU A 43 -24.75 54.58 36.03
CA LEU A 43 -23.59 53.73 36.29
C LEU A 43 -23.87 52.26 35.91
N GLU A 44 -25.05 51.75 36.24
CA GLU A 44 -25.47 50.41 35.81
C GLU A 44 -25.52 50.28 34.29
N GLN A 45 -26.02 51.30 33.59
CA GLN A 45 -26.01 51.34 32.13
C GLN A 45 -24.58 51.34 31.57
N ILE A 46 -23.69 52.17 32.12
CA ILE A 46 -22.27 52.21 31.71
C ILE A 46 -21.59 50.85 31.92
N GLN A 47 -21.86 50.18 33.05
CA GLN A 47 -21.33 48.84 33.31
C GLN A 47 -21.84 47.80 32.30
N ARG A 48 -23.12 47.86 31.90
CA ARG A 48 -23.66 46.99 30.84
C ARG A 48 -23.01 47.26 29.49
N TYR A 49 -22.85 48.53 29.11
CA TYR A 49 -22.16 48.91 27.87
C TYR A 49 -20.70 48.46 27.87
N SER A 50 -19.99 48.61 28.99
CA SER A 50 -18.61 48.13 29.11
C SER A 50 -18.50 46.62 28.86
N ARG A 51 -19.43 45.82 29.39
CA ARG A 51 -19.47 44.37 29.08
C ARG A 51 -19.72 44.08 27.60
N GLN A 52 -20.63 44.83 26.97
CA GLN A 52 -20.88 44.69 25.53
C GLN A 52 -19.67 45.07 24.68
N VAL A 53 -18.95 46.13 25.06
CA VAL A 53 -17.71 46.55 24.39
C VAL A 53 -16.64 45.47 24.49
N ASN A 54 -16.47 44.83 25.65
CA ASN A 54 -15.52 43.73 25.81
C ASN A 54 -15.87 42.53 24.90
N ILE A 55 -17.16 42.20 24.78
CA ILE A 55 -17.62 41.14 23.87
C ILE A 55 -17.34 41.53 22.41
N LEU A 56 -17.64 42.76 22.01
CA LEU A 56 -17.36 43.28 20.67
C LEU A 56 -15.87 43.28 20.35
N GLU A 57 -15.01 43.60 21.32
CA GLU A 57 -13.56 43.54 21.16
C GLU A 57 -13.08 42.10 20.95
N GLU A 58 -13.60 41.15 21.74
CA GLU A 58 -13.31 39.72 21.57
C GLU A 58 -13.77 39.20 20.20
N ASP A 59 -14.97 39.56 19.76
CA ASP A 59 -15.50 39.19 18.44
C ASP A 59 -14.68 39.82 17.31
N THR A 60 -14.21 41.06 17.49
CA THR A 60 -13.33 41.73 16.51
C THR A 60 -11.97 41.03 16.41
N GLN A 61 -11.40 40.59 17.53
CA GLN A 61 -10.17 39.79 17.54
C GLN A 61 -10.37 38.44 16.83
N LYS A 62 -11.48 37.74 17.10
CA LYS A 62 -11.84 36.50 16.39
C LYS A 62 -12.00 36.73 14.90
N LEU A 63 -12.69 37.80 14.48
CA LEU A 63 -12.81 38.17 13.07
C LEU A 63 -11.45 38.47 12.42
N PHE A 64 -10.55 39.15 13.11
CA PHE A 64 -9.20 39.41 12.60
C PHE A 64 -8.39 38.13 12.40
N THR A 65 -8.49 37.18 13.35
CA THR A 65 -7.87 35.85 13.19
C THR A 65 -8.49 35.06 12.02
N GLY A 66 -9.81 35.08 11.87
CA GLY A 66 -10.51 34.46 10.75
C GLY A 66 -10.13 35.08 9.40
N LEU A 67 -10.03 36.41 9.31
CA LEU A 67 -9.59 37.11 8.11
C LEU A 67 -8.15 36.76 7.72
N SER A 68 -7.27 36.60 8.70
CA SER A 68 -5.89 36.17 8.49
C SER A 68 -5.84 34.74 7.93
N GLN A 69 -6.70 33.83 8.41
CA GLN A 69 -6.84 32.48 7.86
C GLN A 69 -7.39 32.49 6.43
N VAL A 70 -8.40 33.31 6.13
CA VAL A 70 -8.93 33.46 4.77
C VAL A 70 -7.86 33.99 3.81
N LYS A 71 -6.99 34.91 4.26
CA LYS A 71 -5.85 35.38 3.48
C LYS A 71 -4.84 34.25 3.20
N ALA A 72 -4.60 33.36 4.16
CA ALA A 72 -3.79 32.16 3.96
C ALA A 72 -4.43 31.20 2.94
N HIS A 73 -5.76 31.02 2.98
CA HIS A 73 -6.49 30.23 1.97
C HIS A 73 -6.43 30.84 0.56
N SER A 74 -6.37 32.16 0.42
CA SER A 74 -6.18 32.81 -0.88
C SER A 74 -4.87 32.40 -1.56
N ASN A 75 -3.79 32.22 -0.78
CA ASN A 75 -2.52 31.71 -1.31
C ASN A 75 -2.62 30.25 -1.76
N LEU A 76 -3.44 29.43 -1.10
CA LEU A 76 -3.72 28.06 -1.55
C LEU A 76 -4.48 28.05 -2.88
N ILE A 77 -5.47 28.93 -3.05
CA ILE A 77 -6.21 29.08 -4.31
C ILE A 77 -5.26 29.44 -5.46
N ALA A 78 -4.31 30.36 -5.23
CA ALA A 78 -3.30 30.70 -6.23
C ALA A 78 -2.43 29.49 -6.63
N LYS A 79 -1.98 28.69 -5.65
CA LYS A 79 -1.20 27.45 -5.90
C LYS A 79 -2.02 26.39 -6.64
N VAL A 80 -3.28 26.20 -6.27
CA VAL A 80 -4.20 25.27 -6.96
C VAL A 80 -4.38 25.71 -8.41
N ASN A 81 -4.56 27.02 -8.66
CA ASN A 81 -4.72 27.54 -10.00
C ASN A 81 -3.46 27.32 -10.87
N GLU A 82 -2.27 27.50 -10.30
CA GLU A 82 -1.01 27.22 -10.98
C GLU A 82 -0.86 25.71 -11.32
N GLN A 83 -1.23 24.83 -10.39
CA GLN A 83 -1.22 23.38 -10.63
C GLN A 83 -2.22 22.96 -11.71
N THR A 84 -3.43 23.51 -11.70
CA THR A 84 -4.45 23.27 -12.74
C THR A 84 -3.94 23.69 -14.11
N SER A 85 -3.25 24.83 -14.22
CA SER A 85 -2.63 25.26 -15.48
C SER A 85 -1.56 24.27 -15.97
N LYS A 86 -0.70 23.78 -15.06
CA LYS A 86 0.34 22.78 -15.41
C LYS A 86 -0.26 21.45 -15.84
N LEU A 87 -1.34 21.02 -15.20
CA LEU A 87 -2.08 19.80 -15.58
C LEU A 87 -2.72 19.96 -16.96
N GLN A 88 -3.33 21.10 -17.26
CA GLN A 88 -3.91 21.37 -18.57
C GLN A 88 -2.86 21.27 -19.68
N ASP A 89 -1.66 21.83 -19.46
CA ASP A 89 -0.55 21.74 -20.41
C ASP A 89 -0.07 20.29 -20.62
N GLN A 90 -0.01 19.49 -19.56
CA GLN A 90 0.35 18.08 -19.67
C GLN A 90 -0.71 17.26 -20.41
N VAL A 91 -1.99 17.50 -20.16
CA VAL A 91 -3.10 16.85 -20.86
C VAL A 91 -3.06 17.18 -22.34
N ASN A 92 -2.81 18.45 -22.71
CA ASN A 92 -2.68 18.86 -24.10
C ASN A 92 -1.50 18.14 -24.79
N LYS A 93 -0.35 18.03 -24.12
CA LYS A 93 0.82 17.29 -24.65
C LYS A 93 0.56 15.79 -24.83
N VAL A 94 -0.24 15.17 -23.95
CA VAL A 94 -0.64 13.77 -24.09
C VAL A 94 -1.60 13.61 -25.28
N HIS A 95 -2.52 14.55 -25.47
CA HIS A 95 -3.46 14.55 -26.58
C HIS A 95 -2.76 14.65 -27.94
N GLU A 96 -1.80 15.58 -28.10
CA GLU A 96 -0.99 15.70 -29.32
C GLU A 96 -0.15 14.45 -29.61
N LYS A 97 0.38 13.80 -28.57
CA LYS A 97 1.09 12.52 -28.70
C LYS A 97 0.17 11.37 -29.11
N GLN A 98 -1.10 11.43 -28.74
CA GLN A 98 -2.10 10.43 -29.13
C GLN A 98 -2.55 10.61 -30.58
N GLU A 99 -2.69 11.84 -31.08
CA GLU A 99 -2.99 12.10 -32.49
C GLU A 99 -1.82 11.75 -33.44
N SER A 100 -0.58 11.82 -32.96
CA SER A 100 0.61 11.46 -33.73
C SER A 100 0.97 9.97 -33.69
N MET A 101 0.27 9.15 -32.90
CA MET A 101 0.41 7.69 -32.97
C MET A 101 -0.20 7.18 -34.29
N PRO A 102 0.49 6.30 -35.03
CA PRO A 102 -0.09 5.70 -36.22
C PRO A 102 -1.36 4.93 -35.83
N ASP A 103 -2.46 5.32 -36.46
CA ASP A 103 -3.81 4.79 -36.28
C ASP A 103 -3.76 3.27 -36.09
N THR A 104 -4.13 2.77 -34.91
CA THR A 104 -4.13 1.33 -34.59
C THR A 104 -4.87 0.52 -35.66
N ASN A 105 -5.84 1.15 -36.34
CA ASN A 105 -6.55 0.61 -37.50
C ASN A 105 -5.65 0.35 -38.71
N LYS A 106 -4.69 1.22 -39.04
CA LYS A 106 -3.73 1.00 -40.13
C LYS A 106 -2.75 -0.12 -39.80
N LEU A 107 -2.32 -0.20 -38.55
CA LEU A 107 -1.49 -1.32 -38.08
C LEU A 107 -2.26 -2.64 -38.17
N MET A 108 -3.52 -2.64 -37.72
CA MET A 108 -4.40 -3.80 -37.75
C MET A 108 -4.75 -4.23 -39.19
N GLN A 109 -4.93 -3.27 -40.11
CA GLN A 109 -5.10 -3.54 -41.54
C GLN A 109 -3.84 -4.17 -42.14
N SER A 110 -2.65 -3.61 -41.88
CA SER A 110 -1.40 -4.15 -42.40
C SER A 110 -1.10 -5.56 -41.85
N VAL A 111 -1.48 -5.83 -40.60
CA VAL A 111 -1.42 -7.17 -40.00
C VAL A 111 -2.42 -8.12 -40.63
N ALA A 112 -3.66 -7.67 -40.91
CA ALA A 112 -4.67 -8.46 -41.61
C ALA A 112 -4.22 -8.83 -43.04
N ASP A 113 -3.72 -7.84 -43.80
CA ASP A 113 -3.21 -8.05 -45.16
C ASP A 113 -1.99 -9.01 -45.16
N SER A 114 -1.16 -8.93 -44.12
CA SER A 114 -0.03 -9.86 -43.92
C SER A 114 -0.51 -11.28 -43.59
N LEU A 115 -1.54 -11.42 -42.76
CA LEU A 115 -2.14 -12.72 -42.42
C LEU A 115 -2.75 -13.40 -43.65
N ASP A 116 -3.45 -12.65 -44.50
CA ASP A 116 -3.99 -13.17 -45.75
C ASP A 116 -2.90 -13.60 -46.73
N SER A 117 -1.82 -12.83 -46.83
CA SER A 117 -0.64 -13.18 -47.63
C SER A 117 0.05 -14.45 -47.12
N ILE A 118 0.23 -14.58 -45.80
CA ILE A 118 0.79 -15.78 -45.16
C ILE A 118 -0.10 -16.99 -45.43
N ARG A 119 -1.43 -16.84 -45.33
CA ARG A 119 -2.39 -17.92 -45.62
C ARG A 119 -2.32 -18.36 -47.07
N ASN A 120 -2.20 -17.43 -48.01
CA ASN A 120 -2.06 -17.74 -49.43
C ASN A 120 -0.75 -18.47 -49.72
N ASN A 121 0.37 -17.97 -49.20
CA ASN A 121 1.68 -18.61 -49.34
C ASN A 121 1.68 -20.03 -48.75
N THR A 122 1.00 -20.24 -47.61
CA THR A 122 0.85 -21.56 -46.99
C THR A 122 0.11 -22.54 -47.91
N LYS A 123 -0.96 -22.12 -48.57
CA LYS A 123 -1.67 -22.96 -49.57
C LYS A 123 -0.76 -23.31 -50.76
N MET A 124 0.05 -22.37 -51.24
CA MET A 124 1.02 -22.65 -52.31
C MET A 124 2.05 -23.70 -51.89
N ILE A 125 2.61 -23.58 -50.68
CA ILE A 125 3.57 -24.56 -50.13
C ILE A 125 2.93 -25.95 -50.05
N MET A 126 1.67 -26.04 -49.60
CA MET A 126 0.93 -27.30 -49.54
C MET A 126 0.76 -27.95 -50.93
N ASN A 127 0.40 -27.16 -51.94
CA ASN A 127 0.28 -27.63 -53.33
C ASN A 127 1.66 -28.04 -53.91
N VAL A 128 2.74 -27.34 -53.56
CA VAL A 128 4.10 -27.70 -53.97
C VAL A 128 4.54 -29.00 -53.30
N ALA A 129 4.22 -29.21 -52.03
CA ALA A 129 4.50 -30.45 -51.32
C ALA A 129 3.75 -31.64 -51.95
N GLU A 130 2.47 -31.47 -52.26
CA GLU A 130 1.67 -32.51 -52.95
C GLU A 130 2.24 -32.86 -54.33
N LYS A 131 2.62 -31.86 -55.12
CA LYS A 131 3.29 -32.09 -56.41
C LYS A 131 4.64 -32.78 -56.25
N THR A 132 5.40 -32.44 -55.21
CA THR A 132 6.71 -33.05 -54.92
C THR A 132 6.56 -34.52 -54.54
N GLU A 133 5.55 -34.87 -53.74
CA GLU A 133 5.26 -36.27 -53.40
C GLU A 133 4.83 -37.06 -54.63
N LYS A 134 4.00 -36.46 -55.49
CA LYS A 134 3.63 -37.09 -56.76
C LYS A 134 4.84 -37.33 -57.67
N ILE A 135 5.74 -36.35 -57.80
CA ILE A 135 7.00 -36.49 -58.56
C ILE A 135 7.88 -37.59 -57.95
N ARG A 136 7.98 -37.67 -56.61
CA ARG A 136 8.73 -38.72 -55.91
C ARG A 136 8.16 -40.10 -56.23
N GLU A 137 6.85 -40.26 -56.21
CA GLU A 137 6.19 -41.53 -56.52
C GLU A 137 6.37 -41.89 -58.01
N GLU A 138 6.26 -40.93 -58.92
CA GLU A 138 6.55 -41.13 -60.34
C GLU A 138 8.02 -41.55 -60.58
N ILE A 139 8.98 -40.95 -59.88
CA ILE A 139 10.40 -41.35 -59.94
C ILE A 139 10.58 -42.76 -59.38
N LYS A 140 9.91 -43.11 -58.29
CA LYS A 140 9.95 -44.46 -57.70
C LYS A 140 9.39 -45.50 -58.67
N GLN A 141 8.30 -45.19 -59.38
CA GLN A 141 7.73 -46.05 -60.42
C GLN A 141 8.63 -46.17 -61.67
N VAL A 142 9.37 -45.12 -62.02
CA VAL A 142 10.36 -45.17 -63.11
C VAL A 142 11.57 -46.01 -62.69
N ALA A 143 12.04 -45.86 -61.45
CA ALA A 143 13.14 -46.66 -60.89
C ALA A 143 12.79 -48.16 -60.84
N THR A 144 11.57 -48.52 -60.44
CA THR A 144 11.12 -49.93 -60.48
C THR A 144 10.91 -50.47 -61.90
N LYS A 145 10.66 -49.60 -62.90
CA LYS A 145 10.67 -50.01 -64.31
C LYS A 145 12.07 -50.22 -64.90
N THR A 146 13.11 -49.63 -64.33
CA THR A 146 14.51 -49.88 -64.72
C THR A 146 15.02 -51.23 -64.22
N GLU A 147 14.49 -51.73 -63.10
CA GLU A 147 14.80 -53.08 -62.56
C GLU A 147 14.18 -54.21 -63.41
N ASN A 148 13.06 -53.94 -64.09
CA ASN A 148 12.36 -54.89 -64.97
C ASN A 148 13.09 -55.25 -66.28
N VAL A 149 14.18 -54.57 -66.64
CA VAL A 149 15.00 -54.95 -67.80
C VAL A 149 15.97 -56.10 -67.46
N SER A 150 16.29 -56.31 -66.18
CA SER A 150 17.13 -57.44 -65.73
C SER A 150 16.32 -58.72 -65.41
N HIS A 151 15.01 -58.59 -65.12
CA HIS A 151 14.15 -59.72 -64.78
C HIS A 151 13.45 -60.38 -65.98
N LEU A 152 13.62 -59.91 -67.21
CA LEU A 152 13.01 -60.55 -68.39
C LEU A 152 13.72 -61.86 -68.79
N GLU A 153 15.01 -62.02 -68.49
CA GLU A 153 15.75 -63.28 -68.75
C GLU A 153 15.53 -64.32 -67.62
N GLU A 154 15.39 -63.87 -66.37
CA GLU A 154 15.20 -64.74 -65.21
C GLU A 154 13.77 -65.32 -65.15
N ASN A 155 12.76 -64.57 -65.58
CA ASN A 155 11.36 -65.00 -65.58
C ASN A 155 11.06 -66.11 -66.61
N ILE A 156 11.78 -66.15 -67.73
CA ILE A 156 11.62 -67.20 -68.76
C ILE A 156 12.20 -68.54 -68.28
N ALA A 157 13.28 -68.51 -67.49
CA ALA A 157 13.86 -69.70 -66.87
C ALA A 157 13.03 -70.22 -65.69
N ASN A 158 12.52 -69.33 -64.84
CA ASN A 158 11.68 -69.69 -63.69
C ASN A 158 10.29 -70.19 -64.07
N LEU A 159 9.68 -69.70 -65.16
CA LEU A 159 8.40 -70.23 -65.65
C LEU A 159 8.50 -71.69 -66.11
N LYS A 160 9.67 -72.10 -66.65
CA LYS A 160 9.91 -73.48 -67.09
C LYS A 160 10.08 -74.44 -65.90
N VAL A 161 10.77 -74.00 -64.85
CA VAL A 161 10.95 -74.77 -63.60
C VAL A 161 9.64 -74.85 -62.79
N ASN A 162 8.83 -73.79 -62.81
CA ASN A 162 7.54 -73.77 -62.11
C ASN A 162 6.48 -74.68 -62.76
N ILE A 163 6.50 -74.85 -64.09
CA ILE A 163 5.60 -75.79 -64.78
C ILE A 163 5.92 -77.25 -64.39
N ASP A 164 7.20 -77.59 -64.21
CA ASP A 164 7.62 -78.93 -63.76
C ASP A 164 7.38 -79.17 -62.25
N SER A 165 7.54 -78.13 -61.41
CA SER A 165 7.31 -78.23 -59.95
C SER A 165 5.81 -78.26 -59.57
N VAL A 166 4.91 -77.70 -60.38
CA VAL A 166 3.46 -77.71 -60.12
C VAL A 166 2.86 -79.11 -60.32
N ALA A 167 3.43 -79.92 -61.22
CA ALA A 167 3.01 -81.30 -61.44
C ALA A 167 3.33 -82.26 -60.27
N SER A 168 4.32 -81.93 -59.42
CA SER A 168 4.76 -82.75 -58.29
C SER A 168 4.29 -82.28 -56.91
N LYS A 169 3.48 -81.22 -56.83
CA LYS A 169 3.04 -80.57 -55.56
C LYS A 169 1.55 -80.76 -55.24
N THR A 170 0.97 -81.91 -55.57
CA THR A 170 -0.40 -82.24 -55.12
C THR A 170 -0.44 -82.66 -53.64
N GLU A 171 0.71 -82.93 -53.02
CA GLU A 171 0.84 -83.39 -51.62
C GLU A 171 0.89 -82.25 -50.55
N PRO A 172 1.49 -81.07 -50.80
CA PRO A 172 1.41 -79.91 -49.89
C PRO A 172 0.02 -79.26 -49.78
N LEU A 173 -0.94 -79.62 -50.64
CA LEU A 173 -2.31 -79.08 -50.60
C LEU A 173 -3.04 -79.40 -49.27
N LEU A 174 -2.60 -80.42 -48.54
CA LEU A 174 -3.12 -80.77 -47.21
C LEU A 174 -2.67 -79.79 -46.11
N ASN A 175 -1.49 -79.17 -46.24
CA ASN A 175 -0.97 -78.20 -45.27
C ASN A 175 -1.62 -76.82 -45.44
N LEU A 176 -2.10 -76.50 -46.64
CA LEU A 176 -2.80 -75.25 -46.94
C LEU A 176 -4.07 -75.06 -46.09
N SER A 177 -4.76 -76.15 -45.72
CA SER A 177 -5.91 -76.07 -44.82
C SER A 177 -5.52 -75.69 -43.39
N SER A 178 -4.32 -76.07 -42.94
CA SER A 178 -3.81 -75.67 -41.62
C SER A 178 -3.41 -74.20 -41.64
N ASP A 179 -2.66 -73.80 -42.67
CA ASP A 179 -2.20 -72.41 -42.83
C ASP A 179 -3.38 -71.43 -42.97
N ILE A 180 -4.43 -71.80 -43.71
CA ILE A 180 -5.68 -71.00 -43.81
C ILE A 180 -6.37 -70.88 -42.45
N ARG A 181 -6.32 -71.93 -41.62
CA ARG A 181 -6.92 -71.89 -40.27
C ARG A 181 -6.12 -70.98 -39.34
N ASP A 182 -4.79 -71.04 -39.42
CA ASP A 182 -3.90 -70.19 -38.60
C ASP A 182 -4.01 -68.72 -39.01
N VAL A 183 -4.10 -68.43 -40.31
CA VAL A 183 -4.42 -67.08 -40.82
C VAL A 183 -5.80 -66.62 -40.33
N GLY A 184 -6.79 -67.52 -40.27
CA GLY A 184 -8.11 -67.20 -39.71
C GLY A 184 -8.07 -66.86 -38.21
N ILE A 185 -7.25 -67.55 -37.43
CA ILE A 185 -7.02 -67.27 -36.00
C ILE A 185 -6.30 -65.92 -35.83
N GLU A 186 -5.25 -65.68 -36.62
CA GLU A 186 -4.53 -64.40 -36.60
C GLU A 186 -5.43 -63.23 -36.99
N LEU A 187 -6.25 -63.39 -38.04
CA LEU A 187 -7.22 -62.39 -38.46
C LEU A 187 -8.27 -62.12 -37.37
N GLY A 188 -8.77 -63.16 -36.70
CA GLY A 188 -9.65 -63.01 -35.53
C GLY A 188 -8.98 -62.27 -34.36
N SER A 189 -7.68 -62.49 -34.14
CA SER A 189 -6.89 -61.76 -33.14
C SER A 189 -6.70 -60.28 -33.52
N LEU A 190 -6.54 -60.00 -34.81
CA LEU A 190 -6.36 -58.65 -35.34
C LEU A 190 -7.67 -57.85 -35.24
N VAL A 191 -8.81 -58.47 -35.53
CA VAL A 191 -10.14 -57.87 -35.33
C VAL A 191 -10.35 -57.48 -33.87
N ARG A 192 -10.01 -58.37 -32.92
CA ARG A 192 -10.09 -58.06 -31.48
C ARG A 192 -9.15 -56.91 -31.05
N LYS A 193 -7.97 -56.80 -31.65
CA LYS A 193 -7.08 -55.64 -31.45
C LYS A 193 -7.70 -54.36 -31.98
N THR A 194 -8.39 -54.41 -33.12
CA THR A 194 -9.13 -53.26 -33.67
C THR A 194 -10.26 -52.81 -32.75
N ASP A 195 -11.03 -53.74 -32.18
CA ASP A 195 -12.08 -53.40 -31.21
C ASP A 195 -11.51 -52.74 -29.94
N SER A 196 -10.36 -53.24 -29.47
CA SER A 196 -9.63 -52.65 -28.32
C SER A 196 -9.11 -51.24 -28.63
N LEU A 197 -8.71 -50.99 -29.89
CA LEU A 197 -8.26 -49.67 -30.35
C LEU A 197 -9.43 -48.68 -30.45
N ALA A 198 -10.62 -49.15 -30.83
CA ALA A 198 -11.83 -48.34 -30.82
C ALA A 198 -12.25 -47.93 -29.40
N ALA A 199 -12.15 -48.84 -28.43
CA ALA A 199 -12.37 -48.53 -27.01
C ALA A 199 -11.37 -47.48 -26.49
N LEU A 200 -10.07 -47.64 -26.82
CA LEU A 200 -9.04 -46.66 -26.48
C LEU A 200 -9.32 -45.27 -27.07
N GLY A 201 -9.87 -45.21 -28.29
CA GLY A 201 -10.30 -43.94 -28.91
C GLY A 201 -11.42 -43.24 -28.12
N GLY A 202 -12.33 -44.00 -27.52
CA GLY A 202 -13.36 -43.49 -26.61
C GLY A 202 -12.76 -42.89 -25.33
N ASP A 203 -11.81 -43.60 -24.73
CA ASP A 203 -11.12 -43.16 -23.51
C ASP A 203 -10.30 -41.88 -23.75
N ILE A 204 -9.56 -41.80 -24.86
CA ILE A 204 -8.81 -40.60 -25.25
C ILE A 204 -9.74 -39.39 -25.43
N LYS A 205 -10.94 -39.62 -25.98
CA LYS A 205 -11.94 -38.55 -26.15
C LYS A 205 -12.47 -38.07 -24.79
N ASN A 206 -12.70 -38.97 -23.84
CA ASN A 206 -13.08 -38.61 -22.47
C ASN A 206 -11.98 -37.82 -21.76
N VAL A 207 -10.73 -38.28 -21.84
CA VAL A 207 -9.57 -37.54 -21.29
C VAL A 207 -9.46 -36.15 -21.93
N GLY A 208 -9.75 -36.01 -23.23
CA GLY A 208 -9.81 -34.72 -23.90
C GLY A 208 -10.88 -33.78 -23.33
N ILE A 209 -12.07 -34.29 -23.02
CA ILE A 209 -13.16 -33.52 -22.39
C ILE A 209 -12.78 -33.11 -20.96
N GLU A 210 -12.22 -34.03 -20.17
CA GLU A 210 -11.74 -33.73 -18.82
C GLU A 210 -10.64 -32.67 -18.81
N PHE A 211 -9.70 -32.73 -19.76
CA PHE A 211 -8.65 -31.73 -19.92
C PHE A 211 -9.22 -30.34 -20.26
N VAL A 212 -10.23 -30.26 -21.13
CA VAL A 212 -10.92 -29.00 -21.44
C VAL A 212 -11.61 -28.43 -20.19
N ASN A 213 -12.31 -29.27 -19.43
CA ASN A 213 -12.96 -28.86 -18.18
C ASN A 213 -11.95 -28.42 -17.11
N PHE A 214 -10.83 -29.13 -16.98
CA PHE A 214 -9.73 -28.75 -16.09
C PHE A 214 -9.15 -27.40 -16.50
N ARG A 215 -8.87 -27.19 -17.79
CA ARG A 215 -8.35 -25.93 -18.33
C ARG A 215 -9.30 -24.76 -18.02
N GLU A 216 -10.60 -24.94 -18.21
CA GLU A 216 -11.59 -23.90 -17.95
C GLU A 216 -11.68 -23.55 -16.45
N ASN A 217 -11.67 -24.57 -15.58
CA ASN A 217 -11.62 -24.37 -14.13
C ASN A 217 -10.37 -23.62 -13.66
N ILE A 218 -9.20 -23.97 -14.22
CA ILE A 218 -7.94 -23.27 -13.92
C ILE A 218 -8.01 -21.82 -14.42
N LEU A 219 -8.50 -21.57 -15.64
CA LEU A 219 -8.69 -20.21 -16.16
C LEU A 219 -9.62 -19.38 -15.26
N GLY A 220 -10.72 -19.96 -14.80
CA GLY A 220 -11.65 -19.30 -13.90
C GLY A 220 -11.00 -18.94 -12.55
N LYS A 221 -10.23 -19.86 -11.96
CA LYS A 221 -9.48 -19.60 -10.72
C LYS A 221 -8.41 -18.54 -10.91
N THR A 222 -7.69 -18.53 -12.04
CA THR A 222 -6.69 -17.50 -12.36
C THR A 222 -7.33 -16.12 -12.42
N LYS A 223 -8.46 -15.97 -13.13
CA LYS A 223 -9.21 -14.70 -13.16
C LYS A 223 -9.64 -14.23 -11.76
N GLN A 224 -10.09 -15.15 -10.92
CA GLN A 224 -10.43 -14.84 -9.52
C GLN A 224 -9.22 -14.36 -8.71
N ILE A 225 -8.04 -14.95 -8.93
CA ILE A 225 -6.81 -14.54 -8.27
C ILE A 225 -6.39 -13.15 -8.77
N ASP A 226 -6.45 -12.89 -10.07
CA ASP A 226 -6.12 -11.60 -10.67
C ASP A 226 -7.01 -10.49 -10.09
N GLN A 227 -8.32 -10.75 -9.97
CA GLN A 227 -9.26 -9.83 -9.35
C GLN A 227 -8.89 -9.54 -7.88
N LYS A 228 -8.63 -10.58 -7.08
CA LYS A 228 -8.22 -10.42 -5.67
C LYS A 228 -6.90 -9.68 -5.52
N MET A 229 -5.96 -9.87 -6.45
CA MET A 229 -4.70 -9.11 -6.46
C MET A 229 -4.92 -7.64 -6.80
N ALA A 230 -5.85 -7.34 -7.72
CA ALA A 230 -6.22 -5.95 -8.03
C ALA A 230 -6.86 -5.26 -6.82
N ASP A 231 -7.79 -5.93 -6.12
CA ASP A 231 -8.41 -5.40 -4.89
C ASP A 231 -7.37 -5.16 -3.79
N LEU A 232 -6.43 -6.11 -3.60
CA LEU A 232 -5.31 -5.96 -2.66
C LEU A 232 -4.39 -4.81 -3.03
N ALA A 233 -4.08 -4.63 -4.32
CA ALA A 233 -3.26 -3.53 -4.80
C ALA A 233 -3.93 -2.18 -4.54
N GLU A 234 -5.25 -2.07 -4.75
CA GLU A 234 -6.01 -0.86 -4.44
C GLU A 234 -6.01 -0.53 -2.94
N MET A 235 -6.23 -1.55 -2.08
CA MET A 235 -6.14 -1.37 -0.63
C MET A 235 -4.74 -0.94 -0.18
N LEU A 236 -3.70 -1.53 -0.77
CA LEU A 236 -2.32 -1.20 -0.43
C LEU A 236 -1.97 0.23 -0.87
N ASN A 237 -2.44 0.65 -2.05
CA ASN A 237 -2.21 2.01 -2.53
C ASN A 237 -2.89 3.07 -1.64
N ARG A 238 -4.14 2.81 -1.21
CA ARG A 238 -4.85 3.67 -0.24
C ARG A 238 -4.13 3.76 1.11
N ASN A 239 -3.55 2.66 1.58
CA ASN A 239 -2.80 2.64 2.82
C ASN A 239 -1.49 3.45 2.71
N VAL A 240 -0.76 3.30 1.60
CA VAL A 240 0.44 4.10 1.31
C VAL A 240 0.11 5.60 1.24
N GLU A 241 -0.99 5.97 0.56
CA GLU A 241 -1.48 7.35 0.52
C GLU A 241 -1.80 7.89 1.92
N SER A 242 -2.55 7.13 2.73
CA SER A 242 -2.90 7.54 4.10
C SER A 242 -1.66 7.69 4.99
N THR A 243 -0.68 6.79 4.86
CA THR A 243 0.59 6.86 5.59
C THR A 243 1.41 8.08 5.17
N SER A 244 1.50 8.36 3.86
CA SER A 244 2.16 9.55 3.32
C SER A 244 1.52 10.85 3.83
N GLU A 245 0.18 10.92 3.82
CA GLU A 245 -0.56 12.06 4.39
C GLU A 245 -0.30 12.23 5.88
N PHE A 246 -0.23 11.13 6.64
CA PHE A 246 0.11 11.16 8.06
C PHE A 246 1.50 11.75 8.29
N HIS A 247 2.52 11.30 7.56
CA HIS A 247 3.87 11.86 7.66
C HIS A 247 3.92 13.35 7.28
N LYS A 248 3.17 13.75 6.24
CA LYS A 248 3.09 15.15 5.83
C LYS A 248 2.48 16.03 6.93
N LYS A 249 1.33 15.63 7.47
CA LYS A 249 0.67 16.36 8.57
C LYS A 249 1.52 16.36 9.84
N SER A 250 2.19 15.25 10.16
CA SER A 250 3.11 15.16 11.30
C SER A 250 4.28 16.15 11.15
N ASN A 251 4.83 16.28 9.94
CA ASN A 251 5.90 17.24 9.65
C ASN A 251 5.41 18.70 9.70
N GLU A 252 4.21 18.99 9.19
CA GLU A 252 3.59 20.32 9.28
C GLU A 252 3.39 20.73 10.75
N ILE A 253 2.81 19.84 11.58
CA ILE A 253 2.65 20.07 13.02
C ILE A 253 4.01 20.26 13.70
N TYR A 254 5.02 19.48 13.32
CA TYR A 254 6.37 19.64 13.86
C TYR A 254 6.94 21.03 13.56
N GLN A 255 6.76 21.55 12.34
CA GLN A 255 7.20 22.90 11.97
C GLN A 255 6.45 23.98 12.75
N GLU A 256 5.12 23.88 12.86
CA GLU A 256 4.32 24.84 13.64
C GLU A 256 4.72 24.84 15.12
N LEU A 257 5.00 23.68 15.71
CA LEU A 257 5.48 23.57 17.10
C LEU A 257 6.89 24.16 17.31
N GLN A 258 7.75 24.12 16.29
CA GLN A 258 9.06 24.77 16.30
C GLN A 258 8.95 26.30 16.22
N GLU A 259 8.00 26.82 15.43
CA GLU A 259 7.73 28.26 15.38
C GLU A 259 7.18 28.77 16.72
N ILE A 260 6.27 28.04 17.35
CA ILE A 260 5.72 28.36 18.68
C ILE A 260 6.80 28.35 19.77
N ARG A 261 7.80 27.45 19.65
CA ARG A 261 8.95 27.36 20.57
C ARG A 261 9.76 28.67 20.62
N HIS A 262 9.89 29.36 19.49
CA HIS A 262 10.65 30.61 19.40
C HIS A 262 9.90 31.83 19.96
N ILE A 263 8.59 31.73 20.18
CA ILE A 263 7.71 32.89 20.46
C ILE A 263 7.21 32.94 21.92
N THR A 264 7.30 31.87 22.73
CA THR A 264 6.50 31.76 23.99
C THR A 264 7.28 31.39 25.28
N HIS A 265 6.79 31.83 26.46
CA HIS A 265 7.32 31.60 27.83
C HIS A 265 7.53 30.11 28.22
N LYS A 266 8.46 29.86 29.18
CA LYS A 266 8.91 28.54 29.72
C LYS A 266 7.82 27.45 29.85
N THR A 267 6.61 27.79 30.28
CA THR A 267 5.51 26.80 30.45
C THR A 267 4.96 26.28 29.12
N SER A 268 4.84 27.13 28.10
CA SER A 268 4.41 26.73 26.74
C SER A 268 5.50 25.95 26.00
N GLN A 269 6.78 26.28 26.24
CA GLN A 269 7.91 25.51 25.70
C GLN A 269 7.91 24.06 26.21
N ASN A 270 7.55 23.82 27.48
CA ASN A 270 7.49 22.46 28.02
C ASN A 270 6.36 21.63 27.37
N THR A 271 5.17 22.19 27.21
CA THR A 271 4.05 21.51 26.51
C THR A 271 4.39 21.23 25.04
N SER A 272 4.99 22.19 24.33
CA SER A 272 5.44 21.97 22.94
C SER A 272 6.50 20.87 22.83
N ARG A 273 7.46 20.80 23.77
CA ARG A 273 8.47 19.73 23.80
C ARG A 273 7.87 18.35 24.07
N GLU A 274 6.93 18.24 25.00
CA GLU A 274 6.21 16.98 25.28
C GLU A 274 5.44 16.51 24.04
N VAL A 275 4.73 17.41 23.34
CA VAL A 275 4.01 17.09 22.10
C VAL A 275 4.98 16.69 20.97
N ILE A 276 6.10 17.39 20.81
CA ILE A 276 7.14 17.02 19.83
C ILE A 276 7.71 15.63 20.13
N GLY A 277 7.95 15.32 21.40
CA GLY A 277 8.38 13.98 21.83
C GLY A 277 7.38 12.91 21.41
N LEU A 278 6.10 13.10 21.73
CA LEU A 278 5.03 12.15 21.36
C LEU A 278 4.89 11.94 19.85
N LEU A 279 5.01 13.01 19.05
CA LEU A 279 4.96 12.90 17.58
C LEU A 279 6.15 12.12 17.03
N ARG A 280 7.36 12.41 17.49
CA ARG A 280 8.57 11.66 17.10
C ARG A 280 8.50 10.20 17.52
N LEU A 281 7.95 9.93 18.71
CA LEU A 281 7.71 8.58 19.19
C LEU A 281 6.74 7.81 18.29
N SER A 282 5.63 8.45 17.90
CA SER A 282 4.64 7.85 17.00
C SER A 282 5.23 7.57 15.61
N GLU A 283 6.00 8.51 15.05
CA GLU A 283 6.71 8.35 13.79
C GLU A 283 7.70 7.17 13.84
N PHE A 284 8.50 7.10 14.90
CA PHE A 284 9.44 6.01 15.12
C PHE A 284 8.74 4.65 15.22
N GLN A 285 7.69 4.55 16.05
CA GLN A 285 6.93 3.30 16.19
C GLN A 285 6.31 2.87 14.86
N SER A 286 5.78 3.81 14.07
CA SER A 286 5.25 3.54 12.74
C SER A 286 6.34 3.03 11.79
N ASN A 287 7.50 3.68 11.75
CA ASN A 287 8.62 3.29 10.90
C ASN A 287 9.13 1.87 11.24
N VAL A 288 9.38 1.59 12.52
CA VAL A 288 9.81 0.25 12.97
C VAL A 288 8.76 -0.81 12.61
N ARG A 289 7.47 -0.50 12.74
CA ARG A 289 6.38 -1.40 12.36
C ARG A 289 6.36 -1.68 10.86
N MET A 290 6.44 -0.63 10.04
CA MET A 290 6.44 -0.75 8.58
C MET A 290 7.62 -1.60 8.08
N HIS A 291 8.82 -1.40 8.64
CA HIS A 291 9.98 -2.23 8.30
C HIS A 291 9.79 -3.67 8.76
N SER A 292 9.19 -3.89 9.94
CA SER A 292 8.95 -5.23 10.48
C SER A 292 7.89 -6.05 9.72
N GLU A 293 6.96 -5.39 9.05
CA GLU A 293 5.92 -6.06 8.27
C GLU A 293 6.46 -6.64 6.94
N SER A 294 7.65 -6.20 6.49
CA SER A 294 8.29 -6.74 5.30
C SER A 294 8.61 -8.24 5.44
N LYS A 295 8.28 -9.01 4.40
CA LYS A 295 8.57 -10.46 4.34
C LYS A 295 10.04 -10.77 4.08
N TYR A 296 10.76 -9.84 3.45
CA TYR A 296 12.17 -9.98 3.11
C TYR A 296 12.90 -8.71 3.53
N GLY A 297 14.08 -8.86 4.11
CA GLY A 297 14.93 -7.74 4.50
C GLY A 297 16.38 -8.15 4.55
N THR A 298 17.26 -7.16 4.50
CA THR A 298 18.70 -7.34 4.51
C THR A 298 19.32 -6.80 5.79
N LEU A 299 20.60 -7.10 6.01
CA LEU A 299 21.36 -6.55 7.14
C LEU A 299 21.35 -5.00 7.15
N ASP A 300 21.33 -4.37 5.98
CA ASP A 300 21.25 -2.90 5.82
C ASP A 300 19.91 -2.34 6.35
N ASP A 301 18.82 -3.09 6.19
CA ASP A 301 17.51 -2.68 6.71
C ASP A 301 17.45 -2.78 8.23
N LEU A 302 18.10 -3.81 8.81
CA LEU A 302 18.28 -3.91 10.27
C LEU A 302 19.17 -2.77 10.78
N GLU A 303 20.26 -2.44 10.08
CA GLU A 303 21.13 -1.32 10.44
C GLU A 303 20.37 0.02 10.46
N LYS A 304 19.48 0.27 9.50
CA LYS A 304 18.60 1.45 9.51
C LYS A 304 17.67 1.47 10.71
N MET A 305 17.03 0.34 11.04
CA MET A 305 16.15 0.25 12.22
C MET A 305 16.91 0.49 13.53
N ILE A 306 18.12 -0.05 13.63
CA ILE A 306 19.02 0.12 14.79
C ILE A 306 19.45 1.59 14.90
N THR A 307 19.86 2.21 13.80
CA THR A 307 20.26 3.62 13.75
C THR A 307 19.11 4.54 14.13
N GLN A 308 17.91 4.31 13.59
CA GLN A 308 16.70 5.05 13.97
C GLN A 308 16.38 4.91 15.46
N THR A 309 16.61 3.72 16.03
CA THR A 309 16.41 3.48 17.47
C THR A 309 17.42 4.26 18.30
N ALA A 310 18.70 4.27 17.90
CA ALA A 310 19.74 5.04 18.58
C ALA A 310 19.48 6.57 18.51
N ASP A 311 19.10 7.08 17.35
CA ASP A 311 18.76 8.49 17.14
C ASP A 311 17.58 8.92 18.03
N MET A 312 16.57 8.06 18.17
CA MET A 312 15.41 8.33 19.02
C MET A 312 15.74 8.34 20.50
N VAL A 313 16.58 7.41 20.97
CA VAL A 313 17.08 7.42 22.36
C VAL A 313 17.84 8.72 22.63
N ASN A 314 18.75 9.10 21.73
CA ASN A 314 19.53 10.33 21.85
C ASN A 314 18.66 11.60 21.82
N LEU A 315 17.61 11.61 20.99
CA LEU A 315 16.68 12.74 20.89
C LEU A 315 15.86 12.92 22.17
N PHE A 316 15.37 11.84 22.76
CA PHE A 316 14.64 11.87 24.04
C PHE A 316 15.53 12.21 25.23
N ASP A 317 16.78 11.74 25.24
CA ASP A 317 17.75 12.12 26.27
C ASP A 317 18.09 13.62 26.17
N ARG A 318 18.24 14.16 24.96
CA ARG A 318 18.43 15.60 24.74
C ARG A 318 17.22 16.43 25.19
N LEU A 319 16.02 15.99 24.83
CA LEU A 319 14.76 16.63 25.27
C LEU A 319 14.59 16.57 26.79
N SER A 320 15.03 15.49 27.45
CA SER A 320 15.03 15.35 28.90
C SER A 320 15.98 16.33 29.59
N ILE A 321 17.19 16.48 29.05
CA ILE A 321 18.20 17.42 29.57
C ILE A 321 17.70 18.86 29.42
N GLU A 322 17.14 19.22 28.26
CA GLU A 322 16.61 20.56 27.99
C GLU A 322 15.36 20.92 28.81
N ALA A 323 14.57 19.92 29.23
CA ALA A 323 13.34 20.14 29.97
C ALA A 323 13.52 20.18 31.50
N GLU A 324 14.73 19.92 32.04
CA GLU A 324 15.03 19.70 33.47
C GLU A 324 14.12 18.66 34.18
N LYS A 325 13.31 17.93 33.40
CA LYS A 325 12.45 16.83 33.81
C LYS A 325 12.99 15.55 33.17
N LYS A 326 13.14 14.49 33.96
CA LYS A 326 13.38 13.14 33.44
C LYS A 326 12.21 12.75 32.53
N MET A 327 12.34 12.92 31.23
CA MET A 327 11.47 12.35 30.21
C MET A 327 12.24 11.38 29.31
N PRO A 328 13.04 10.44 29.86
CA PRO A 328 13.73 9.48 29.03
C PRO A 328 12.68 8.64 28.29
N LEU A 329 13.06 8.14 27.11
CA LEU A 329 12.20 7.24 26.36
C LEU A 329 11.78 6.06 27.27
N PRO A 330 10.49 5.70 27.36
CA PRO A 330 10.03 4.63 28.24
C PRO A 330 10.76 3.32 27.94
N GLN A 331 11.13 2.58 28.99
CA GLN A 331 11.90 1.35 28.87
C GLN A 331 11.17 0.30 28.01
N GLU A 332 9.84 0.30 28.07
CA GLU A 332 8.96 -0.57 27.28
C GLU A 332 9.11 -0.32 25.78
N VAL A 333 9.28 0.94 25.36
CA VAL A 333 9.46 1.29 23.94
C VAL A 333 10.83 0.84 23.46
N LYS A 334 11.87 1.02 24.29
CA LYS A 334 13.24 0.59 24.00
C LYS A 334 13.31 -0.93 23.83
N GLN A 335 12.73 -1.67 24.78
CA GLN A 335 12.64 -3.13 24.72
C GLN A 335 11.78 -3.61 23.56
N TRP A 336 10.68 -2.93 23.24
CA TRP A 336 9.84 -3.26 22.09
C TRP A 336 10.59 -3.09 20.76
N ALA A 337 11.35 -2.02 20.59
CA ALA A 337 12.10 -1.76 19.36
C ALA A 337 13.18 -2.83 19.13
N VAL A 338 13.99 -3.13 20.15
CA VAL A 338 15.02 -4.18 20.08
C VAL A 338 14.39 -5.56 19.87
N ALA A 339 13.27 -5.85 20.53
CA ALA A 339 12.52 -7.06 20.32
C ALA A 339 12.05 -7.21 18.87
N LYS A 340 11.56 -6.13 18.25
CA LYS A 340 11.12 -6.15 16.85
C LYS A 340 12.28 -6.34 15.88
N ILE A 341 13.43 -5.74 16.14
CA ILE A 341 14.64 -5.94 15.33
C ILE A 341 15.09 -7.40 15.36
N LEU A 342 15.05 -8.04 16.53
CA LEU A 342 15.38 -9.47 16.68
C LEU A 342 14.36 -10.39 15.99
N ASP A 343 13.06 -10.08 16.10
CA ASP A 343 12.01 -10.81 15.37
C ASP A 343 12.22 -10.70 13.84
N CYS A 344 12.62 -9.53 13.34
CA CYS A 344 12.94 -9.32 11.93
C CYS A 344 14.19 -10.11 11.50
N ALA A 345 15.23 -10.10 12.33
CA ALA A 345 16.45 -10.85 12.08
C ALA A 345 16.20 -12.35 11.98
N ASP A 346 15.39 -12.92 12.88
CA ASP A 346 15.00 -14.33 12.84
C ASP A 346 14.17 -14.63 11.57
N ARG A 347 13.15 -13.80 11.29
CA ARG A 347 12.29 -13.95 10.11
C ARG A 347 13.05 -13.85 8.79
N TRP A 348 14.10 -13.04 8.73
CA TRP A 348 14.94 -12.84 7.54
C TRP A 348 16.19 -13.74 7.53
N GLU A 349 16.28 -14.69 8.47
CA GLU A 349 17.37 -15.65 8.61
C GLU A 349 18.77 -14.99 8.70
N VAL A 350 18.84 -13.80 9.31
CA VAL A 350 20.11 -13.09 9.51
C VAL A 350 20.83 -13.66 10.72
N ARG A 351 22.14 -13.90 10.61
CA ARG A 351 22.96 -14.47 11.69
C ARG A 351 22.94 -13.57 12.92
N PHE A 352 22.65 -14.15 14.08
CA PHE A 352 22.60 -13.45 15.36
C PHE A 352 23.87 -12.64 15.63
N THR A 353 25.06 -13.21 15.42
CA THR A 353 26.35 -12.53 15.64
C THR A 353 26.49 -11.22 14.86
N ASP A 354 25.98 -11.16 13.63
CA ASP A 354 26.06 -9.94 12.81
C ASP A 354 25.11 -8.86 13.35
N VAL A 355 23.88 -9.27 13.74
CA VAL A 355 22.88 -8.37 14.34
C VAL A 355 23.31 -7.87 15.71
N PHE A 356 23.90 -8.75 16.52
CA PHE A 356 24.36 -8.44 17.87
C PHE A 356 25.55 -7.46 17.84
N ARG A 357 26.49 -7.63 16.92
CA ARG A 357 27.57 -6.66 16.71
C ARG A 357 27.05 -5.30 16.27
N LEU A 358 26.06 -5.25 15.38
CA LEU A 358 25.42 -3.99 14.97
C LEU A 358 24.72 -3.31 16.15
N LEU A 359 23.99 -4.07 16.97
CA LEU A 359 23.35 -3.55 18.18
C LEU A 359 24.38 -2.96 19.15
N ILE A 360 25.48 -3.66 19.44
CA ILE A 360 26.54 -3.15 20.32
C ILE A 360 27.21 -1.91 19.73
N THR A 361 27.50 -1.91 18.42
CA THR A 361 28.22 -0.82 17.77
C THR A 361 27.40 0.47 17.73
N GLN A 362 26.10 0.37 17.44
CA GLN A 362 25.23 1.53 17.20
C GLN A 362 24.45 1.99 18.44
N LEU A 363 24.00 1.07 19.30
CA LEU A 363 23.32 1.42 20.56
C LEU A 363 24.27 1.50 21.76
N GLY A 364 25.41 0.81 21.75
CA GLY A 364 26.33 0.74 22.90
C GLY A 364 25.98 -0.38 23.89
N SER A 365 27.00 -0.95 24.54
CA SER A 365 26.87 -2.14 25.41
C SER A 365 25.91 -1.95 26.57
N ASP A 366 25.91 -0.77 27.19
CA ASP A 366 25.11 -0.49 28.38
C ASP A 366 23.61 -0.42 28.07
N LEU A 367 23.29 0.16 26.92
CA LEU A 367 21.92 0.29 26.42
C LEU A 367 21.39 -1.07 25.93
N VAL A 368 22.20 -1.85 25.20
CA VAL A 368 21.83 -3.21 24.78
C VAL A 368 21.57 -4.11 25.99
N LYS A 369 22.38 -4.01 27.05
CA LYS A 369 22.18 -4.78 28.29
C LYS A 369 20.85 -4.49 28.98
N GLU A 370 20.35 -3.25 28.91
CA GLU A 370 19.08 -2.84 29.51
C GLU A 370 17.86 -3.18 28.63
N PHE A 371 18.05 -3.26 27.31
CA PHE A 371 16.95 -3.41 26.33
C PHE A 371 16.72 -4.83 25.86
N LEU A 372 17.72 -5.71 25.98
CA LEU A 372 17.65 -7.09 25.53
C LEU A 372 16.91 -7.97 26.54
N ARG A 373 15.88 -8.68 26.10
CA ARG A 373 15.23 -9.74 26.90
C ARG A 373 15.89 -11.09 26.59
N ILE A 374 16.62 -11.64 27.56
CA ILE A 374 17.36 -12.91 27.41
C ILE A 374 16.43 -14.06 27.03
N GLU A 375 15.19 -14.08 27.55
CA GLU A 375 14.18 -15.08 27.19
C GLU A 375 13.85 -15.05 25.69
N GLN A 376 13.72 -13.87 25.09
CA GLN A 376 13.42 -13.74 23.66
C GLN A 376 14.60 -14.20 22.79
N VAL A 377 15.85 -13.88 23.19
CA VAL A 377 17.05 -14.32 22.46
C VAL A 377 17.19 -15.84 22.51
N ARG A 378 16.87 -16.45 23.67
CA ARG A 378 16.84 -17.90 23.83
C ARG A 378 15.80 -18.54 22.92
N ASP A 379 14.61 -17.96 22.87
CA ASP A 379 13.47 -18.55 22.16
C ASP A 379 13.61 -18.40 20.62
N LEU A 380 14.25 -17.32 20.14
CA LEU A 380 14.49 -17.08 18.71
C LEU A 380 15.78 -17.75 18.20
N PHE A 381 16.92 -17.54 18.87
CA PHE A 381 18.25 -17.92 18.37
C PHE A 381 18.91 -19.07 19.14
N GLY A 382 18.27 -19.56 20.21
CA GLY A 382 18.75 -20.69 21.01
C GLY A 382 19.82 -20.34 22.05
N ILE A 383 20.29 -21.36 22.77
CA ILE A 383 21.17 -21.22 23.95
C ILE A 383 22.55 -20.65 23.60
N ARG A 384 23.07 -20.91 22.39
CA ARG A 384 24.40 -20.40 21.96
C ARG A 384 24.43 -18.88 21.82
N ALA A 385 23.34 -18.27 21.35
CA ALA A 385 23.21 -16.82 21.26
C ALA A 385 23.14 -16.19 22.66
N VAL A 386 22.52 -16.87 23.63
CA VAL A 386 22.47 -16.43 25.03
C VAL A 386 23.87 -16.44 25.65
N ASP A 387 24.69 -17.45 25.36
CA ASP A 387 26.06 -17.52 25.86
C ASP A 387 26.96 -16.43 25.25
N GLU A 388 26.76 -16.09 23.97
CA GLU A 388 27.45 -14.97 23.30
C GLU A 388 27.08 -13.62 23.93
N VAL A 389 25.79 -13.40 24.21
CA VAL A 389 25.30 -12.21 24.92
C VAL A 389 25.88 -12.11 26.33
N ARG A 390 25.90 -13.21 27.08
CA ARG A 390 26.43 -13.26 28.45
C ARG A 390 27.93 -12.97 28.52
N ASN A 391 28.68 -13.52 27.56
CA ASN A 391 30.13 -13.29 27.47
C ASN A 391 30.48 -11.86 27.08
N GLU A 392 29.78 -11.25 26.11
CA GLU A 392 30.12 -9.89 25.64
C GLU A 392 29.53 -8.76 26.52
N LEU A 393 28.37 -8.94 27.14
CA LEU A 393 27.74 -7.92 28.00
C LEU A 393 28.04 -8.10 29.50
N ASN A 394 28.88 -9.10 29.84
CA ASN A 394 29.28 -9.43 31.21
C ASN A 394 28.06 -9.52 32.15
N ILE A 395 27.04 -10.27 31.72
CA ILE A 395 25.78 -10.49 32.46
C ILE A 395 25.90 -11.86 33.11
N GLN A 396 25.93 -11.89 34.44
CA GLN A 396 25.99 -13.13 35.23
C GLN A 396 24.69 -13.93 35.15
#